data_AF-A0A8T1TYP1-F1
#
_entry.id   AF-A0A8T1TYP1-F1
#
_cell.length_a   1.000
_cell.length_b   1.000
_cell.length_c   1.000
_cell.angle_alpha   90.00
_cell.angle_beta   90.00
_cell.angle_gamma   90.00
#
_symmetry.space_group_name_H-M   'P 1'
#
loop_
_entity.id
_entity.type
_entity.pdbx_description
1 polymer ?
#
loop_
_entity_poly.entity_id
_entity_poly.type
_entity_poly.pdbx_seq_one_letter_code
_entity_poly.pdbx_strand_id
1 'polypeptide(L)' 'MQRAIDADVSLEILAVKGIALAAAMPIEKDALVAQYVGKVLSRAMYLDREEKLSCCYGCRRWYSPRANWL' A
#
# COMPACT_ATOMS: atom_id res chain seq x y z
N MET A 1 -18.04 4.80 2.60
CA MET A 1 -17.74 6.10 3.24
C MET A 1 -18.21 7.21 2.32
N GLN A 2 -19.07 8.10 2.80
CA GLN A 2 -19.62 9.23 2.01
C GLN A 2 -19.17 10.59 2.55
N ARG A 3 -18.53 10.62 3.73
CA ARG A 3 -17.93 11.81 4.32
C ARG A 3 -16.42 11.55 4.43
N ALA A 4 -15.61 12.40 3.82
CA ALA A 4 -14.16 12.35 3.86
C ALA A 4 -13.67 13.09 5.12
N ILE A 5 -13.85 12.46 6.28
CA ILE A 5 -13.29 12.95 7.55
C ILE A 5 -12.15 11.98 7.88
N ASP A 6 -10.98 12.30 7.36
CA ASP A 6 -9.75 11.54 7.55
C ASP A 6 -8.86 12.26 8.58
N ALA A 7 -8.01 11.52 9.29
CA ALA A 7 -7.09 12.09 10.25
C ALA A 7 -6.00 12.91 9.54
N ASP A 8 -5.47 13.93 10.21
CA ASP A 8 -4.40 14.76 9.66
C ASP A 8 -3.07 14.01 9.66
N VAL A 9 -2.58 13.69 8.47
CA VAL A 9 -1.38 12.88 8.23
C VAL A 9 -0.46 13.55 7.21
N SER A 10 0.84 13.52 7.49
CA SER A 10 1.90 14.02 6.62
C SER A 10 2.63 12.88 5.92
N LEU A 11 3.25 13.18 4.78
CA LEU A 11 4.13 12.25 4.07
C LEU A 11 5.58 12.51 4.45
N GLU A 12 6.25 11.46 4.94
CA GLU A 12 7.66 11.51 5.31
C GLU A 12 8.48 10.53 4.49
N ILE A 13 9.67 10.95 4.07
CA ILE A 13 10.62 10.09 3.35
C ILE A 13 11.61 9.52 4.36
N LEU A 14 11.55 8.20 4.56
CA LEU A 14 12.43 7.45 5.44
C LEU A 14 13.46 6.69 4.60
N ALA A 15 14.75 6.86 4.93
CA ALA A 15 15.88 6.33 4.15
C ALA A 15 15.81 4.81 3.86
N VAL A 16 15.19 4.03 4.75
CA VAL A 16 15.09 2.56 4.63
C VAL A 16 13.69 2.09 4.20
N LYS A 17 12.65 2.89 4.46
CA LYS A 17 11.24 2.48 4.29
C LYS A 17 10.55 3.15 3.10
N GLY A 18 11.19 4.12 2.46
CA GLY A 18 10.57 4.92 1.40
C GLY A 18 9.60 5.95 1.98
N ILE A 19 8.44 6.11 1.36
CA ILE A 19 7.44 7.09 1.79
C ILE A 19 6.54 6.47 2.86
N ALA A 20 6.40 7.14 3.99
CA ALA A 20 5.55 6.76 5.10
C ALA A 20 4.52 7.85 5.42
N LEU A 21 3.40 7.44 6.01
CA LEU A 21 2.41 8.35 6.60
C LEU A 21 2.76 8.55 8.08
N ALA A 22 2.91 9.80 8.50
CA ALA A 22 3.13 10.21 9.88
C ALA A 22 1.94 11.04 10.38
N ALA A 23 1.62 10.93 11.66
CA ALA A 23 0.54 11.73 12.25
C ALA A 23 1.00 13.19 12.43
N ALA A 24 0.29 14.13 11.80
CA ALA A 24 0.60 15.56 11.95
C ALA A 24 -0.02 16.15 13.24
N MET A 25 -1.12 15.55 13.71
CA MET A 25 -1.78 15.87 14.98
C MET A 25 -2.03 14.58 15.79
N PRO A 26 -2.22 14.66 17.12
CA PRO A 26 -2.64 13.51 17.92
C PRO A 26 -3.92 12.91 17.35
N ILE A 27 -3.86 11.61 17.02
CA ILE A 27 -5.00 10.87 16.48
C ILE A 27 -5.75 10.24 17.67
N GLU A 28 -7.04 10.55 17.78
CA GLU A 28 -7.89 9.91 18.79
C GLU A 28 -8.05 8.41 18.53
N LYS A 29 -8.29 7.65 19.60
CA LYS A 29 -8.56 6.23 19.49
C LYS A 29 -9.83 6.02 18.64
N ASP A 30 -9.78 5.02 17.75
CA ASP A 30 -10.86 4.66 16.83
C ASP A 30 -11.16 5.72 15.75
N ALA A 31 -10.32 6.75 15.61
CA ALA A 31 -10.42 7.71 14.52
C ALA A 31 -10.06 7.07 13.17
N LEU A 32 -10.80 7.46 12.13
CA LEU A 32 -10.52 7.04 10.77
C LEU A 32 -9.26 7.76 10.25
N VAL A 33 -8.21 7.00 9.95
CA VAL A 33 -6.93 7.59 9.50
C VAL A 33 -6.98 7.94 8.02
N ALA A 34 -7.19 6.94 7.16
CA ALA A 34 -7.33 7.15 5.72
C ALA A 34 -8.02 5.93 5.10
N GLN A 35 -8.77 6.17 4.03
CA GLN A 35 -9.33 5.08 3.23
C GLN A 35 -8.31 4.56 2.21
N TYR A 36 -8.02 3.25 2.23
CA TYR A 36 -7.24 2.63 1.17
C TYR A 36 -8.09 2.45 -0.09
N VAL A 37 -8.02 3.46 -0.97
CA VAL A 37 -8.73 3.45 -2.25
C VAL A 37 -7.77 3.04 -3.36
N GLY A 38 -8.20 2.10 -4.20
CA GLY A 38 -7.40 1.61 -5.31
C GLY A 38 -8.24 0.86 -6.34
N LYS A 39 -7.58 0.41 -7.40
CA LYS A 39 -8.23 -0.45 -8.41
C LYS A 39 -8.50 -1.81 -7.80
N VAL A 40 -9.78 -2.18 -7.70
CA VAL A 40 -10.18 -3.55 -7.36
C VAL A 40 -9.92 -4.44 -8.56
N LEU A 41 -9.20 -5.54 -8.34
CA LEU A 41 -8.80 -6.45 -9.40
C LEU A 41 -9.48 -7.79 -9.24
N SER A 42 -9.94 -8.36 -10.35
CA SER A 42 -10.23 -9.77 -10.41
C SER A 42 -8.93 -10.58 -10.34
N ARG A 43 -9.03 -11.85 -9.95
CA ARG A 43 -7.86 -12.74 -9.85
C ARG A 43 -7.06 -12.83 -11.16
N ALA A 44 -7.74 -12.90 -12.31
CA ALA A 44 -7.08 -12.95 -13.61
C ALA A 44 -6.28 -11.66 -13.89
N MET A 45 -6.84 -10.48 -13.56
CA MET A 45 -6.15 -9.20 -13.72
C MET A 45 -4.96 -9.05 -12.78
N TYR A 46 -5.04 -9.61 -11.57
CA TYR A 46 -3.91 -9.62 -10.64
C TYR A 46 -2.75 -10.44 -11.18
N LEU A 47 -3.01 -11.65 -11.68
CA LEU A 47 -1.97 -12.55 -12.22
C LEU A 47 -1.28 -11.95 -13.45
N ASP A 48 -2.04 -11.37 -14.38
CA ASP A 48 -1.48 -10.65 -15.54
C ASP A 48 -0.58 -9.48 -15.12
N ARG A 49 -0.96 -8.75 -14.05
CA ARG A 49 -0.13 -7.67 -13.50
C ARG A 49 1.12 -8.18 -12.83
N GLU A 50 1.06 -9.25 -12.04
CA GLU A 50 2.25 -9.83 -11.43
C GLU A 50 3.25 -10.31 -12.47
N GLU A 51 2.78 -10.96 -13.53
CA GLU A 51 3.64 -11.42 -14.63
C GLU A 51 4.34 -10.24 -15.33
N LYS A 52 3.59 -9.18 -15.66
CA LYS A 52 4.13 -7.95 -16.25
C LYS A 52 5.12 -7.24 -15.34
N LEU A 53 4.83 -7.16 -14.04
CA LEU A 53 5.74 -6.55 -13.06
C LEU A 53 7.00 -7.39 -12.86
N SER A 54 6.88 -8.73 -12.82
CA SER A 54 8.03 -9.63 -12.66
C SER A 54 9.05 -9.52 -13.80
N CYS A 55 8.58 -9.25 -15.03
CA CYS A 55 9.44 -9.03 -16.20
C CYS A 55 10.23 -7.70 -16.11
N CYS A 56 9.60 -6.63 -15.61
CA CYS A 56 10.26 -5.32 -15.47
C CYS A 56 11.18 -5.21 -14.25
N TYR A 57 10.96 -5.99 -13.17
CA TYR A 57 11.78 -5.98 -11.95
C TYR A 57 12.92 -7.02 -11.95
N GLY A 58 13.23 -7.63 -13.09
CA GLY A 58 14.29 -8.64 -13.25
C GLY A 58 15.72 -8.21 -12.89
N CYS A 59 15.93 -7.06 -12.25
CA CYS A 59 17.24 -6.59 -11.82
C CYS A 59 17.45 -6.40 -10.31
N ARG A 60 16.45 -6.53 -9.42
CA ARG A 60 16.73 -6.56 -7.96
C ARG A 60 15.66 -7.33 -7.14
N ARG A 61 15.97 -8.62 -6.92
CA ARG A 61 15.53 -9.54 -5.85
C ARG A 61 14.66 -8.93 -4.74
N TRP A 62 13.31 -8.95 -4.85
CA TRP A 62 12.38 -8.94 -3.69
C TRP A 62 11.04 -9.65 -3.99
N TYR A 63 10.64 -10.48 -3.01
CA TYR A 63 9.36 -11.15 -2.70
C TYR A 63 8.48 -11.73 -3.82
N SER A 64 8.53 -13.06 -3.96
CA SER A 64 7.43 -13.87 -4.51
C SER A 64 6.40 -14.14 -3.41
N PRO A 65 5.12 -13.77 -3.57
CA PRO A 65 4.06 -14.06 -2.59
C PRO A 65 3.64 -15.54 -2.58
N ARG A 66 4.17 -16.38 -3.48
CA ARG A 66 3.81 -17.80 -3.57
C ARG A 66 4.39 -18.68 -2.45
N ALA A 67 5.25 -18.13 -1.59
CA ALA A 67 6.01 -18.89 -0.61
C ALA A 67 5.38 -18.97 0.80
N ASN A 68 4.24 -18.33 1.08
CA ASN A 68 3.80 -18.15 2.48
C ASN A 68 2.29 -18.37 2.76
N TRP A 69 1.61 -19.15 1.93
CA TRP A 69 0.20 -19.53 2.16
C TRP A 69 -0.04 -21.04 2.06
N LEU A 70 0.90 -21.86 2.56
CA LEU A 70 0.71 -23.28 2.89
C LEU A 70 1.12 -23.52 4.33
#